data_AF-G5DZI9-F1
#
_entry.id   AF-G5DZI9-F1
#
_cell.length_a   1.000
_cell.length_b   1.000
_cell.length_c   1.000
_cell.angle_alpha   90.00
_cell.angle_beta   90.00
_cell.angle_gamma   90.00
#
_symmetry.space_group_name_H-M   'P 1'
#
loop_
_entity.id
_entity.type
_entity.pdbx_description
1 polymer ?
#
loop_
_entity_poly.entity_id
_entity_poly.type
_entity_poly.pdbx_seq_one_letter_code
_entity_poly.pdbx_strand_id
1 'polypeptide(L)'
;RYFLLKSDGSFIGYKEKPESTEHSLLPPLNNFSVAECQLMKTERPRPNTFVIRCLQWTTVIERTFHVDTPEEREEWIRAIQTVANSLKNQKVTMNEFEYLKLPGKGTFGK
;
A
#
# COMPACT_ATOMS: atom_id res chain seq x y z
N ARG A 1 -0.54 -13.26 -11.86
CA ARG A 1 -1.54 -12.44 -11.12
C ARG A 1 -1.53 -11.06 -11.74
N TYR A 2 -2.69 -10.46 -11.91
CA TYR A 2 -2.82 -9.11 -12.44
C TYR A 2 -3.01 -8.12 -11.29
N PHE A 3 -2.14 -7.10 -11.19
CA PHE A 3 -2.18 -6.13 -10.10
C PHE A 3 -2.71 -4.78 -10.56
N LEU A 4 -3.55 -4.17 -9.73
CA LEU A 4 -4.06 -2.81 -9.86
C LEU A 4 -3.57 -1.98 -8.68
N LEU A 5 -2.87 -0.89 -8.98
CA LEU A 5 -2.57 0.17 -8.02
C LEU A 5 -3.57 1.31 -8.23
N LYS A 6 -4.36 1.62 -7.21
CA LYS A 6 -5.32 2.73 -7.22
C LYS A 6 -4.74 3.96 -6.49
N SER A 7 -5.26 5.14 -6.81
CA SER A 7 -4.86 6.41 -6.19
C SER A 7 -5.19 6.51 -4.70
N ASP A 8 -6.17 5.75 -4.22
CA ASP A 8 -6.53 5.64 -2.80
C ASP A 8 -5.56 4.76 -1.98
N GLY A 9 -4.52 4.20 -2.64
CA GLY A 9 -3.56 3.31 -2.00
C GLY A 9 -3.93 1.84 -2.02
N SER A 10 -5.07 1.47 -2.61
CA SER A 10 -5.42 0.06 -2.76
C SER A 10 -4.49 -0.62 -3.76
N PHE A 11 -3.84 -1.70 -3.34
CA PHE A 11 -3.05 -2.57 -4.21
C PHE A 11 -3.68 -3.95 -4.27
N ILE A 12 -4.31 -4.22 -5.42
CA ILE A 12 -5.28 -5.30 -5.58
C ILE A 12 -4.77 -6.30 -6.61
N GLY A 13 -4.71 -7.58 -6.24
CA GLY A 13 -4.26 -8.66 -7.11
C GLY A 13 -5.40 -9.60 -7.50
N TYR A 14 -5.56 -9.82 -8.80
CA TYR A 14 -6.50 -10.76 -9.40
C TYR A 14 -5.77 -11.97 -10.00
N LYS A 15 -6.50 -13.08 -10.17
CA LYS A 15 -5.97 -14.27 -10.84
C LYS A 15 -5.61 -13.94 -12.30
N GLU A 16 -6.56 -13.32 -12.99
CA GLU A 16 -6.52 -12.92 -14.39
C GLU A 16 -6.82 -11.43 -14.53
N LYS A 17 -6.55 -10.86 -15.70
CA LYS A 17 -6.88 -9.47 -16.00
C LYS A 17 -8.41 -9.33 -16.02
N PRO A 18 -9.00 -8.38 -15.29
CA PRO A 18 -10.44 -8.14 -15.35
C PRO A 18 -10.77 -7.45 -16.68
N GLU A 19 -11.09 -8.25 -17.71
CA GLU A 19 -11.40 -7.77 -19.07
C GLU A 19 -12.91 -7.59 -19.32
N SER A 20 -13.76 -8.18 -18.49
CA SER A 20 -15.23 -8.07 -18.57
C SER A 20 -15.87 -7.67 -17.24
N THR A 21 -17.12 -7.22 -17.31
CA THR A 21 -17.95 -6.92 -16.13
C THR A 21 -18.12 -8.16 -15.24
N GLU A 22 -18.12 -9.37 -15.81
CA GLU A 22 -18.20 -10.63 -15.07
C GLU A 22 -16.89 -10.96 -14.33
N HIS A 23 -15.73 -10.69 -14.94
CA HIS A 23 -14.44 -10.84 -14.27
C HIS A 23 -14.26 -9.83 -13.12
N SER A 24 -14.96 -8.69 -13.17
CA SER A 24 -15.01 -7.71 -12.08
C SER A 24 -15.81 -8.21 -10.86
N LEU A 25 -16.62 -9.25 -11.01
CA LEU A 25 -17.36 -9.88 -9.91
C LEU A 25 -16.51 -10.90 -9.13
N LEU A 26 -15.36 -11.32 -9.67
CA LEU A 26 -14.47 -12.24 -8.97
C LEU A 26 -13.77 -11.52 -7.81
N PRO A 27 -13.78 -12.12 -6.60
CA PRO A 27 -13.17 -11.49 -5.44
C PRO A 27 -11.65 -11.36 -5.64
N PRO A 28 -11.05 -10.24 -5.20
CA PRO A 28 -9.61 -10.05 -5.31
C PRO A 28 -8.87 -11.06 -4.42
N LEU A 29 -7.81 -11.67 -4.95
CA LEU A 29 -6.95 -12.59 -4.21
C LEU A 29 -6.02 -11.86 -3.24
N ASN A 30 -5.65 -10.63 -3.59
CA ASN A 30 -4.85 -9.77 -2.75
C ASN A 30 -5.53 -8.42 -2.66
N ASN A 31 -5.69 -7.91 -1.44
CA ASN A 31 -6.25 -6.60 -1.19
C ASN A 31 -5.58 -6.02 0.05
N PHE A 32 -4.61 -5.13 -0.14
CA PHE A 32 -3.92 -4.42 0.93
C PHE A 32 -3.65 -2.97 0.54
N SER A 33 -3.39 -2.12 1.54
CA SER A 33 -3.02 -0.73 1.32
C SER A 33 -1.51 -0.55 1.22
N VAL A 34 -1.07 0.35 0.34
CA VAL A 34 0.32 0.81 0.27
C VAL A 34 0.58 2.06 1.11
N ALA A 35 -0.42 2.53 1.87
CA ALA A 35 -0.22 3.59 2.84
C ALA A 35 0.87 3.18 3.84
N GLU A 36 1.88 4.03 4.01
CA GLU A 36 3.02 3.80 4.92
C GLU A 36 3.79 2.49 4.65
N CYS A 37 3.75 2.00 3.41
CA CYS A 37 4.52 0.82 3.05
C CYS A 37 6.04 1.12 2.99
N GLN A 38 6.84 0.12 3.32
CA GLN A 38 8.27 0.09 3.02
C GLN A 38 8.48 -0.71 1.74
N LEU A 39 9.22 -0.12 0.80
CA LEU A 39 9.63 -0.76 -0.44
C LEU A 39 11.09 -1.19 -0.34
N MET A 40 11.37 -2.46 -0.64
CA MET A 40 12.71 -3.03 -0.61
C MET A 40 13.02 -3.72 -1.94
N LYS A 41 14.17 -3.43 -2.55
CA LYS A 41 14.67 -4.14 -3.73
C LYS A 41 15.50 -5.34 -3.27
N THR A 42 15.35 -6.48 -3.95
CA THR A 42 16.14 -7.68 -3.66
C THR A 42 16.42 -8.44 -4.96
N GLU A 43 17.59 -9.07 -5.04
CA GLU A 43 17.95 -9.98 -6.14
C GLU A 43 17.78 -11.47 -5.73
N ARG A 44 17.21 -11.72 -4.55
CA ARG A 44 16.90 -13.06 -4.04
C ARG A 44 15.40 -13.20 -3.74
N PRO A 45 14.79 -14.38 -4.00
CA PRO A 45 15.42 -15.60 -4.54
C PRO A 45 15.72 -15.54 -6.05
N ARG A 46 15.25 -14.51 -6.75
CA ARG A 46 15.50 -14.28 -8.19
C ARG A 46 15.74 -12.79 -8.46
N PRO A 47 16.39 -12.45 -9.58
CA PRO A 47 16.58 -11.06 -9.98
C PRO A 47 15.26 -10.29 -10.12
N ASN A 48 15.34 -8.96 -10.17
CA ASN A 48 14.19 -8.08 -10.45
C ASN A 48 13.04 -8.26 -9.45
N THR A 49 13.37 -8.60 -8.20
CA THR A 49 12.40 -8.80 -7.12
C THR A 49 12.29 -7.53 -6.28
N PHE A 50 11.07 -7.24 -5.80
CA PHE A 50 10.82 -6.20 -4.83
C PHE A 50 9.83 -6.69 -3.76
N VAL A 51 9.93 -6.12 -2.56
CA VAL A 51 9.08 -6.47 -1.42
C VAL A 51 8.34 -5.22 -0.98
N ILE A 52 7.02 -5.38 -0.80
CA ILE A 52 6.17 -4.40 -0.13
C ILE A 52 5.94 -4.92 1.29
N ARG A 53 6.40 -4.16 2.28
CA ARG A 53 6.09 -4.40 3.70
C ARG A 53 5.13 -3.33 4.18
N CYS A 54 3.99 -3.71 4.71
CA CYS A 54 3.01 -2.76 5.25
C CYS A 54 2.28 -3.35 6.47
N LEU A 55 1.59 -2.47 7.20
CA LEU A 55 0.76 -2.87 8.33
C LEU A 55 -0.65 -3.15 7.82
N GLN A 56 -1.13 -4.38 8.00
CA GLN A 56 -2.53 -4.71 7.84
C GLN A 56 -3.11 -4.89 9.25
N TRP A 57 -3.96 -3.96 9.67
CA TRP A 57 -4.42 -3.85 11.05
C TRP A 57 -3.26 -3.68 12.05
N THR A 58 -2.95 -4.70 12.84
CA THR A 58 -1.82 -4.70 13.80
C THR A 58 -0.71 -5.67 13.38
N THR A 59 -0.83 -6.28 12.19
CA THR A 59 0.09 -7.30 11.72
C THR A 59 0.92 -6.76 10.57
N VAL A 60 2.24 -6.85 10.70
CA VAL A 60 3.16 -6.55 9.61
C VAL A 60 3.04 -7.66 8.57
N ILE A 61 2.69 -7.29 7.34
CA ILE A 61 2.68 -8.20 6.22
C ILE A 61 3.82 -7.87 5.27
N GLU A 62 4.38 -8.91 4.64
CA GLU A 62 5.33 -8.77 3.55
C GLU A 62 4.77 -9.47 2.30
N ARG A 63 4.89 -8.79 1.16
CA ARG A 63 4.52 -9.33 -0.15
C ARG A 63 5.68 -9.15 -1.09
N THR A 64 6.22 -10.27 -1.55
CA THR A 64 7.32 -10.32 -2.52
C THR A 64 6.75 -10.43 -3.92
N PHE A 65 7.22 -9.57 -4.80
CA PHE A 65 6.84 -9.48 -6.20
C PHE A 65 8.09 -9.63 -7.07
N HIS A 66 7.91 -10.18 -8.25
CA HIS A 66 8.95 -10.22 -9.28
C HIS A 66 8.36 -9.73 -10.59
N VAL A 67 9.22 -9.15 -11.41
CA VAL A 67 8.95 -8.72 -12.78
C VAL A 67 10.12 -9.16 -13.67
N ASP A 68 9.95 -9.07 -14.98
CA ASP A 68 10.91 -9.66 -15.91
C ASP A 68 12.14 -8.76 -16.11
N THR A 69 11.98 -7.44 -15.99
CA THR A 69 13.04 -6.45 -16.24
C THR A 69 13.29 -5.53 -15.03
N PRO A 70 14.52 -5.01 -14.86
CA PRO A 70 14.80 -4.03 -13.81
C PRO A 70 14.05 -2.71 -14.05
N GLU A 71 13.79 -2.34 -15.30
CA GLU A 71 13.02 -1.15 -15.66
C GLU A 71 11.57 -1.24 -15.15
N GLU A 72 10.88 -2.37 -15.40
CA GLU A 72 9.55 -2.62 -14.85
C GLU A 72 9.55 -2.56 -13.32
N ARG A 73 10.60 -3.06 -12.68
CA ARG A 73 10.73 -3.02 -11.22
C ARG A 73 10.79 -1.58 -10.73
N GLU A 74 11.58 -0.73 -11.38
CA GLU A 74 11.67 0.68 -11.04
C GLU A 74 10.36 1.43 -11.28
N GLU A 75 9.64 1.11 -12.36
CA GLU A 75 8.33 1.70 -12.65
C GLU A 75 7.30 1.36 -11.56
N TRP A 76 7.21 0.08 -11.18
CA TRP A 76 6.33 -0.36 -10.10
C TRP A 76 6.67 0.32 -8.77
N ILE A 77 7.95 0.32 -8.40
CA ILE A 77 8.41 0.95 -7.14
C ILE A 77 8.09 2.44 -7.15
N ARG A 78 8.36 3.14 -8.25
CA ARG A 78 8.09 4.58 -8.38
C ARG A 78 6.60 4.88 -8.27
N ALA A 79 5.75 4.12 -8.95
CA ALA A 79 4.30 4.29 -8.90
C ALA A 79 3.76 4.07 -7.48
N ILE A 80 4.17 2.99 -6.81
CA ILE A 80 3.75 2.69 -5.44
C ILE A 80 4.24 3.77 -4.47
N GLN A 81 5.50 4.19 -4.58
CA GLN A 81 6.04 5.25 -3.73
C GLN A 81 5.30 6.58 -3.92
N THR A 82 4.90 6.89 -5.15
CA THR A 82 4.17 8.13 -5.48
C THR A 82 2.81 8.13 -4.78
N VAL A 83 2.06 7.03 -4.89
CA VAL A 83 0.77 6.86 -4.21
C VAL A 83 0.92 6.85 -2.69
N ALA A 84 1.91 6.15 -2.15
CA ALA A 84 2.17 6.13 -0.71
C ALA A 84 2.49 7.54 -0.16
N ASN A 85 3.27 8.33 -0.90
CA ASN A 85 3.60 9.71 -0.54
C ASN A 85 2.39 10.65 -0.61
N SER A 86 1.52 10.51 -1.63
CA SER A 86 0.31 11.33 -1.72
C SER A 86 -0.64 11.08 -0.55
N LEU A 87 -0.75 9.83 -0.10
CA LEU A 87 -1.58 9.46 1.06
C LEU A 87 -1.01 10.01 2.37
N LYS A 88 0.32 10.06 2.50
CA LYS A 88 0.96 10.68 3.66
C LYS A 88 0.65 12.17 3.76
N ASN A 89 0.65 12.88 2.63
CA ASN A 89 0.35 14.31 2.57
C ASN A 89 -1.13 14.63 2.79
N GLN A 90 -2.04 13.65 2.68
CA GLN A 90 -3.45 13.79 3.05
C GLN A 90 -3.72 13.54 4.54
N LYS A 91 -2.73 13.06 5.31
CA LYS A 91 -2.89 12.89 6.74
C LYS A 91 -2.90 14.26 7.41
N VAL A 92 -4.07 14.64 7.90
CA VAL A 92 -4.27 15.78 8.81
C VAL A 92 -3.29 15.64 9.96
N THR A 93 -2.35 16.58 10.04
CA THR A 93 -1.37 16.58 11.14
C THR A 93 -2.04 17.09 12.42
N MET A 94 -1.52 16.73 13.60
CA MET A 94 -1.98 17.32 14.87
C MET A 94 -1.87 18.86 14.89
N ASN A 95 -1.13 19.44 13.95
CA ASN A 95 -0.98 20.89 13.77
C ASN A 95 -2.18 21.53 13.05
N GLU A 96 -3.02 20.75 12.37
CA GLU A 96 -4.25 21.23 11.73
C GLU A 96 -5.44 21.28 12.70
N PHE A 97 -5.29 20.67 13.89
CA PHE A 97 -6.29 20.75 14.95
C PHE A 97 -5.97 21.92 15.89
N GLU A 98 -6.92 22.84 16.03
CA GLU A 98 -6.85 23.87 17.07
C GLU A 98 -7.16 23.21 18.42
N TYR A 99 -6.22 23.31 19.37
CA TYR A 99 -6.42 22.78 20.71
C TYR A 99 -7.48 23.61 21.45
N LEU A 100 -8.72 23.16 21.40
CA LEU A 100 -9.79 23.68 22.25
C LEU A 100 -9.64 23.18 23.70
N LYS A 101 -10.37 23.84 24.62
CA LYS A 101 -10.33 23.54 26.06
C LYS A 101 -10.66 22.05 26.32
N LEU A 102 -9.76 21.38 27.03
CA LEU A 102 -9.87 19.96 27.39
C LEU A 102 -11.19 19.66 28.16
N PRO A 103 -12.02 18.70 27.71
CA PRO A 103 -13.28 18.37 28.38
C PRO A 103 -13.11 17.54 29.67
N GLY A 104 -11.90 17.11 30.04
CA GLY A 104 -11.62 16.44 31.31
C GLY A 104 -10.32 15.64 31.26
N LYS A 105 -9.74 15.30 32.42
CA LYS A 105 -8.58 14.39 32.51
C LYS A 105 -9.03 13.08 33.14
N GLY A 106 -8.82 11.96 32.46
CA GLY A 106 -8.99 10.61 33.02
C GLY A 106 -7.67 10.04 33.55
N THR A 107 -7.75 8.91 34.26
CA THR A 107 -6.58 8.23 34.86
C THR A 107 -5.61 7.60 33.84
N PHE A 108 -6.01 7.44 32.58
CA PHE A 108 -5.19 6.80 31.54
C PHE A 108 -4.73 7.74 30.42
N GLY A 109 -4.94 9.05 30.54
CA GLY A 109 -4.45 10.03 29.57
C GLY A 109 -5.37 11.24 29.37
N LYS A 110 -4.91 12.14 28.51
CA LYS A 110 -5.69 13.21 27.87
C LYS A 110 -5.80 12.90 26.39
#